data_AF-A0A178KR89-F1
#
_entry.id   AF-A0A178KR89-F1
#
_cell.length_a   1.000
_cell.length_b   1.000
_cell.length_c   1.000
_cell.angle_alpha   90.00
_cell.angle_beta   90.00
_cell.angle_gamma   90.00
#
_symmetry.space_group_name_H-M   'P 1'
#
loop_
_entity.id
_entity.type
_entity.pdbx_description
1 polymer ?
#
loop_
_entity_poly.entity_id
_entity_poly.type
_entity_poly.pdbx_seq_one_letter_code
_entity_poly.pdbx_strand_id
1 'polypeptide(L)'
;MVRVPFRWISLNNEISVEDKNIFTVFEKEKSYHSIIEQIPSLQQERQPIAFKKISKAIYLHGANPPISKQGHDTKQVLGATGEALTELILNHDKVKVNNPGYDLSVSGSLLEVKSTVEDSVSMSDIQFQTANYLIIHIYHKYKDTYQNCYLIPMKILREIKGQNRKSGRRVTVNIYKEKWVELFKLTPIRVAQYFKVRNLYINEQASSIVQVRSRGELDKKIQNSSVHVKDIFEMYSKFNSWRWEMHFAYYEYFYKGTITWLYTYRSLDDVNN
;
A
#
# COMPACT_ATOMS: atom_id res chain seq x y z
N MET A 1 -7.12 16.50 -6.08
CA MET A 1 -5.65 16.33 -6.09
C MET A 1 -5.25 15.72 -4.76
N VAL A 2 -4.74 14.49 -4.73
CA VAL A 2 -4.29 13.85 -3.48
C VAL A 2 -2.95 14.48 -3.08
N ARG A 3 -2.78 14.83 -1.81
CA ARG A 3 -1.54 15.42 -1.28
C ARG A 3 -0.84 14.42 -0.39
N VAL A 4 0.49 14.50 -0.34
CA VAL A 4 1.29 13.82 0.69
C VAL A 4 0.83 14.33 2.06
N PRO A 5 0.56 13.45 3.03
CA PRO A 5 0.03 13.86 4.32
C PRO A 5 1.15 14.32 5.27
N PHE A 6 1.85 15.41 4.91
CA PHE A 6 3.03 15.89 5.64
C PHE A 6 2.79 16.09 7.13
N ARG A 7 1.67 16.70 7.51
CA ARG A 7 1.30 16.89 8.92
C ARG A 7 1.14 15.56 9.67
N TRP A 8 0.59 14.53 9.02
CA TRP A 8 0.48 13.20 9.62
C TRP A 8 1.87 12.60 9.79
N ILE A 9 2.70 12.66 8.75
CA ILE A 9 4.08 12.14 8.76
C ILE A 9 4.86 12.79 9.91
N SER A 10 4.86 14.12 10.01
CA SER A 10 5.62 14.86 11.03
C SER A 10 5.12 14.62 12.46
N LEU A 11 3.84 14.32 12.66
CA LEU A 11 3.27 14.04 13.99
C LEU A 11 3.52 12.60 14.47
N ASN A 12 3.75 11.67 13.54
CA ASN A 12 3.87 10.24 13.86
C ASN A 12 5.29 9.70 13.72
N ASN A 13 6.25 10.52 13.28
CA ASN A 13 7.64 10.10 13.11
C ASN A 13 8.58 11.12 13.77
N GLU A 14 9.62 10.64 14.43
CA GLU A 14 10.64 11.50 15.02
C GLU A 14 11.65 11.96 13.95
N ILE A 15 12.04 13.24 14.00
CA ILE A 15 13.04 13.81 13.09
C ILE A 15 14.40 13.77 13.78
N SER A 16 15.29 12.91 13.28
CA SER A 16 16.64 12.78 13.82
C SER A 16 17.56 13.94 13.42
N VAL A 17 18.74 14.03 14.06
CA VAL A 17 19.79 14.99 13.66
C VAL A 17 20.28 14.70 12.24
N GLU A 18 20.40 13.42 11.88
CA GLU A 18 20.79 13.00 10.53
C GLU A 18 19.77 13.48 9.50
N ASP A 19 18.47 13.33 9.76
CA ASP A 19 17.40 13.79 8.85
C ASP A 19 17.47 15.31 8.60
N LYS A 20 17.75 16.10 9.66
CA LYS A 20 17.94 17.56 9.55
C LYS A 20 19.15 17.92 8.70
N ASN A 21 20.26 17.20 8.87
CA ASN A 21 21.47 17.41 8.07
C ASN A 21 21.21 17.08 6.60
N ILE A 22 20.56 15.94 6.32
CA ILE A 22 20.11 15.57 4.97
C ILE A 22 19.25 16.66 4.36
N PHE A 23 18.26 17.16 5.10
CA PHE A 23 17.36 18.20 4.59
C PHE A 23 18.10 19.52 4.32
N THR A 24 19.03 19.93 5.19
CA THR A 24 19.85 21.14 5.02
C THR A 24 20.71 21.08 3.75
N VAL A 25 21.31 19.92 3.47
CA VAL A 25 22.05 19.72 2.21
C VAL A 25 21.08 19.71 1.03
N PHE A 26 19.94 19.04 1.16
CA PHE A 26 18.89 19.02 0.12
C PHE A 26 18.38 20.42 -0.24
N GLU A 27 18.30 21.36 0.70
CA GLU A 27 17.87 22.73 0.42
C GLU A 27 18.78 23.42 -0.58
N LYS A 28 20.09 23.14 -0.50
CA LYS A 28 21.13 23.66 -1.40
C LYS A 28 21.24 22.82 -2.68
N GLU A 29 21.31 21.51 -2.51
CA GLU A 29 21.58 20.54 -3.56
C GLU A 29 20.37 19.63 -3.78
N LYS A 30 19.75 19.67 -4.96
CA LYS A 30 18.58 18.82 -5.27
C LYS A 30 18.96 17.42 -5.80
N SER A 31 20.26 17.12 -5.88
CA SER A 31 20.80 15.84 -6.37
C SER A 31 21.03 14.88 -5.20
N TYR A 32 20.49 13.65 -5.30
CA TYR A 32 20.72 12.62 -4.29
C TYR A 32 22.19 12.22 -4.21
N HIS A 33 22.90 12.19 -5.33
CA HIS A 33 24.32 11.86 -5.36
C HIS A 33 25.14 12.88 -4.54
N SER A 34 24.88 14.17 -4.76
CA SER A 34 25.56 15.27 -4.05
C SER A 34 25.24 15.28 -2.56
N ILE A 35 24.02 14.86 -2.17
CA ILE A 35 23.66 14.67 -0.76
C ILE A 35 24.45 13.50 -0.15
N ILE A 36 24.57 12.38 -0.85
CA ILE A 36 25.35 11.21 -0.37
C ILE A 36 26.82 11.59 -0.17
N GLU A 37 27.43 12.30 -1.12
CA GLU A 37 28.83 12.75 -1.03
C GLU A 37 29.09 13.64 0.19
N GLN A 38 28.11 14.43 0.62
CA GLN A 38 28.26 15.36 1.75
C GLN A 38 27.94 14.74 3.11
N ILE A 39 27.37 13.54 3.15
CA ILE A 39 26.88 12.91 4.39
C ILE A 39 27.57 11.55 4.56
N PRO A 40 28.62 11.45 5.40
CA PRO A 40 29.46 10.26 5.50
C PRO A 40 28.70 8.96 5.80
N SER A 41 27.66 9.02 6.62
CA SER A 41 26.82 7.86 6.96
C SER A 41 26.06 7.30 5.75
N LEU A 42 25.76 8.12 4.74
CA LEU A 42 25.09 7.68 3.52
C LEU A 42 26.06 7.05 2.53
N GLN A 43 27.34 7.44 2.53
CA GLN A 43 28.36 6.87 1.65
C GLN A 43 28.63 5.38 1.94
N GLN A 44 28.43 4.97 3.19
CA GLN A 44 28.62 3.59 3.64
C GLN A 44 27.42 2.69 3.31
N GLU A 45 26.30 3.27 2.89
CA GLU A 45 25.06 2.56 2.61
C GLU A 45 24.97 2.14 1.15
N ARG A 46 24.26 1.04 0.89
CA ARG A 46 23.90 0.69 -0.49
C ARG A 46 22.97 1.77 -1.06
N GLN A 47 23.15 2.14 -2.33
CA GLN A 47 22.41 3.22 -2.99
C GLN A 47 20.88 3.22 -2.73
N PRO A 48 20.15 2.09 -2.87
CA PRO A 48 18.71 2.09 -2.60
C PRO A 48 18.36 2.48 -1.15
N ILE A 49 19.20 2.08 -0.18
CA ILE A 49 19.04 2.42 1.23
C ILE A 49 19.29 3.91 1.44
N ALA A 50 20.37 4.43 0.87
CA ALA A 50 20.70 5.86 0.94
C ALA A 50 19.59 6.72 0.30
N PHE A 51 19.12 6.37 -0.89
CA PHE A 51 18.02 7.07 -1.57
C PHE A 51 16.73 7.04 -0.76
N LYS A 52 16.42 5.92 -0.11
CA LYS A 52 15.25 5.83 0.78
C LYS A 52 15.40 6.73 2.00
N LYS A 53 16.56 6.73 2.66
CA LYS A 53 16.85 7.64 3.79
C LYS A 53 16.70 9.11 3.39
N ILE A 54 17.27 9.50 2.24
CA ILE A 54 17.14 10.87 1.74
C ILE A 54 15.67 11.23 1.50
N SER A 55 14.92 10.36 0.84
CA SER A 55 13.49 10.58 0.57
C SER A 55 12.69 10.74 1.87
N LYS A 56 12.99 9.94 2.90
CA LYS A 56 12.35 10.06 4.21
C LYS A 56 12.61 11.41 4.86
N ALA A 57 13.87 11.83 4.93
CA ALA A 57 14.24 13.13 5.50
C ALA A 57 13.53 14.29 4.80
N ILE A 58 13.43 14.25 3.46
CA ILE A 58 12.71 15.27 2.67
C ILE A 58 11.22 15.28 3.03
N TYR A 59 10.57 14.11 3.11
CA TYR A 59 9.16 14.01 3.48
C TYR A 59 8.88 14.48 4.92
N LEU A 60 9.76 14.12 5.87
CA LEU A 60 9.65 14.53 7.27
C LEU A 60 9.63 16.06 7.43
N HIS A 61 10.35 16.76 6.57
CA HIS A 61 10.41 18.22 6.54
C HIS A 61 9.37 18.89 5.63
N GLY A 62 8.36 18.15 5.17
CA GLY A 62 7.22 18.74 4.44
C GLY A 62 7.46 18.99 2.96
N ALA A 63 8.48 18.38 2.35
CA ALA A 63 8.83 18.58 0.95
C ALA A 63 8.66 17.31 0.11
N ASN A 64 8.53 17.46 -1.22
CA ASN A 64 8.53 16.34 -2.14
C ASN A 64 9.96 16.04 -2.62
N PRO A 65 10.37 14.76 -2.69
CA PRO A 65 11.59 14.35 -3.34
C PRO A 65 11.70 14.81 -4.79
N PRO A 66 12.85 15.35 -5.23
CA PRO A 66 13.07 15.87 -6.58
C PRO A 66 13.34 14.76 -7.61
N ILE A 67 12.42 13.81 -7.77
CA ILE A 67 12.59 12.59 -8.60
C ILE A 67 13.07 12.91 -10.03
N SER A 68 12.47 13.92 -10.68
CA SER A 68 12.78 14.31 -12.06
C SER A 68 14.20 14.85 -12.25
N LYS A 69 14.89 15.23 -11.17
CA LYS A 69 16.22 15.82 -11.21
C LYS A 69 17.37 14.82 -11.04
N GLN A 70 17.06 13.52 -10.98
CA GLN A 70 18.03 12.48 -10.62
C GLN A 70 18.72 11.82 -11.81
N GLY A 71 18.51 12.31 -13.04
CA GLY A 71 19.20 11.82 -14.24
C GLY A 71 19.04 10.31 -14.44
N HIS A 72 20.15 9.58 -14.53
CA HIS A 72 20.17 8.13 -14.73
C HIS A 72 19.56 7.33 -13.56
N ASP A 73 19.54 7.90 -12.35
CA ASP A 73 19.03 7.24 -11.14
C ASP A 73 17.53 7.45 -10.91
N THR A 74 16.85 8.20 -11.78
CA THR A 74 15.43 8.57 -11.65
C THR A 74 14.52 7.38 -11.29
N LYS A 75 14.72 6.22 -11.93
CA LYS A 75 13.89 5.03 -11.66
C LYS A 75 14.13 4.44 -10.26
N GLN A 76 15.38 4.42 -9.81
CA GLN A 76 15.73 3.92 -8.48
C GLN A 76 15.25 4.87 -7.39
N VAL A 77 15.46 6.18 -7.59
CA VAL A 77 14.95 7.20 -6.66
C VAL A 77 13.43 7.19 -6.59
N LEU A 78 12.73 7.01 -7.72
CA LEU A 78 11.28 6.88 -7.75
C LEU A 78 10.79 5.68 -6.91
N GLY A 79 11.44 4.51 -7.06
CA GLY A 79 11.16 3.33 -6.24
C GLY A 79 11.36 3.61 -4.75
N ALA A 80 12.57 4.06 -4.39
CA ALA A 80 12.94 4.39 -3.01
C ALA A 80 12.03 5.46 -2.38
N THR A 81 11.54 6.41 -3.19
CA THR A 81 10.62 7.47 -2.76
C THR A 81 9.24 6.91 -2.39
N GLY A 82 8.73 5.91 -3.10
CA GLY A 82 7.45 5.26 -2.75
C GLY A 82 7.55 4.40 -1.51
N GLU A 83 8.64 3.64 -1.39
CA GLU A 83 8.93 2.87 -0.17
C GLU A 83 9.06 3.81 1.04
N ALA A 84 9.83 4.90 0.92
CA ALA A 84 9.98 5.90 1.97
C ALA A 84 8.63 6.45 2.43
N LEU A 85 7.77 6.84 1.48
CA LEU A 85 6.43 7.33 1.80
C LEU A 85 5.59 6.27 2.51
N THR A 86 5.63 5.02 2.04
CA THR A 86 4.90 3.90 2.67
C THR A 86 5.37 3.62 4.09
N GLU A 87 6.68 3.57 4.32
CA GLU A 87 7.26 3.36 5.66
C GLU A 87 6.84 4.47 6.63
N LEU A 88 6.87 5.73 6.18
CA LEU A 88 6.49 6.89 7.00
C LEU A 88 5.00 6.95 7.33
N ILE A 89 4.10 6.61 6.40
CA ILE A 89 2.65 6.64 6.67
C ILE A 89 2.21 5.49 7.57
N LEU A 90 2.85 4.32 7.46
CA LEU A 90 2.54 3.15 8.28
C LEU A 90 3.22 3.21 9.65
N ASN A 91 4.10 4.18 9.89
CA ASN A 91 4.94 4.30 11.08
C ASN A 91 5.60 2.95 11.43
N HIS A 92 6.20 2.32 10.41
CA HIS A 92 6.80 1.00 10.56
C HIS A 92 8.30 1.07 10.31
N ASP A 93 9.04 0.44 11.22
CA ASP A 93 10.50 0.36 11.13
C ASP A 93 10.99 -0.60 10.05
N LYS A 94 12.26 -0.39 9.70
CA LYS A 94 13.01 -1.05 8.63
C LYS A 94 12.79 -2.57 8.62
N VAL A 95 12.17 -3.11 7.56
CA VAL A 95 12.45 -4.48 7.16
C VAL A 95 13.86 -4.52 6.54
N LYS A 96 14.60 -5.62 6.71
CA LYS A 96 15.85 -5.83 5.95
C LYS A 96 15.56 -5.61 4.47
N VAL A 97 16.32 -4.71 3.84
CA VAL A 97 16.16 -4.34 2.43
C VAL A 97 16.48 -5.55 1.53
N ASN A 98 15.78 -5.67 0.40
CA ASN A 98 15.87 -6.76 -0.59
C ASN A 98 15.28 -8.12 -0.16
N ASN A 99 14.03 -8.15 0.34
CA ASN A 99 13.31 -9.43 0.35
C ASN A 99 12.83 -9.72 -1.07
N PRO A 100 13.09 -10.92 -1.62
CA PRO A 100 12.86 -11.21 -3.04
C PRO A 100 11.38 -11.14 -3.48
N GLY A 101 10.44 -11.01 -2.54
CA GLY A 101 9.00 -11.03 -2.82
C GLY A 101 8.15 -9.92 -2.17
N TYR A 102 8.72 -9.00 -1.40
CA TYR A 102 8.00 -7.89 -0.77
C TYR A 102 8.96 -6.82 -0.25
N ASP A 103 8.46 -5.60 -0.05
CA ASP A 103 9.25 -4.46 0.41
C ASP A 103 9.04 -4.17 1.92
N LEU A 104 7.82 -4.33 2.42
CA LEU A 104 7.48 -4.12 3.84
C LEU A 104 6.72 -5.32 4.42
N SER A 105 6.83 -5.50 5.74
CA SER A 105 6.02 -6.43 6.52
C SER A 105 5.36 -5.63 7.63
N VAL A 106 4.02 -5.57 7.66
CA VAL A 106 3.25 -4.79 8.63
C VAL A 106 2.14 -5.66 9.17
N SER A 107 2.10 -5.84 10.50
CA SER A 107 1.06 -6.62 11.20
C SER A 107 0.86 -8.03 10.62
N GLY A 108 1.95 -8.71 10.24
CA GLY A 108 1.91 -10.05 9.64
C GLY A 108 1.43 -10.08 8.18
N SER A 109 1.35 -8.94 7.50
CA SER A 109 1.14 -8.85 6.06
C SER A 109 2.38 -8.38 5.33
N LEU A 110 2.65 -9.01 4.19
CA LEU A 110 3.72 -8.66 3.26
C LEU A 110 3.19 -7.67 2.22
N LEU A 111 3.89 -6.57 2.01
CA LEU A 111 3.49 -5.49 1.10
C LEU A 111 4.56 -5.30 0.04
N GLU A 112 4.14 -5.28 -1.22
CA GLU A 112 4.94 -4.84 -2.36
C GLU A 112 4.58 -3.38 -2.67
N VAL A 113 5.58 -2.53 -2.90
CA VAL A 113 5.41 -1.12 -3.20
C VAL A 113 5.96 -0.83 -4.59
N LYS A 114 5.11 -0.26 -5.46
CA LYS A 114 5.53 0.23 -6.77
C LYS A 114 5.28 1.72 -6.88
N SER A 115 6.27 2.43 -7.42
CA SER A 115 6.13 3.83 -7.80
C SER A 115 6.22 3.97 -9.30
N THR A 116 5.41 4.86 -9.88
CA THR A 116 5.46 5.12 -11.31
C THR A 116 5.14 6.59 -11.63
N VAL A 117 5.67 7.04 -12.77
CA VAL A 117 5.24 8.26 -13.47
C VAL A 117 4.54 7.91 -14.79
N GLU A 118 4.38 6.61 -15.06
CA GLU A 118 3.83 6.01 -16.29
C GLU A 118 2.41 5.47 -16.04
N ASP A 119 1.82 4.85 -17.06
CA ASP A 119 0.46 4.28 -17.04
C ASP A 119 0.39 2.87 -16.46
N SER A 120 1.52 2.29 -16.04
CA SER A 120 1.58 0.92 -15.57
C SER A 120 2.66 0.69 -14.52
N VAL A 121 2.50 -0.43 -13.80
CA VAL A 121 3.52 -1.00 -12.91
C VAL A 121 3.67 -2.48 -13.19
N SER A 122 4.87 -3.01 -13.01
CA SER A 122 5.17 -4.43 -13.20
C SER A 122 5.81 -5.03 -11.96
N MET A 123 5.41 -6.25 -11.63
CA MET A 123 5.97 -7.07 -10.56
C MET A 123 6.66 -8.31 -11.13
N SER A 124 7.69 -8.78 -10.44
CA SER A 124 8.25 -10.11 -10.68
C SER A 124 7.23 -11.19 -10.28
N ASP A 125 7.44 -12.42 -10.77
CA ASP A 125 6.58 -13.54 -10.40
C ASP A 125 6.65 -13.84 -8.89
N ILE A 126 7.85 -13.73 -8.29
CA ILE A 126 8.04 -13.93 -6.84
C ILE A 126 7.25 -12.88 -6.05
N GLN A 127 7.36 -11.61 -6.41
CA GLN A 127 6.58 -10.53 -5.77
C GLN A 127 5.08 -10.78 -5.89
N PHE A 128 4.63 -11.21 -7.07
CA PHE A 128 3.24 -11.52 -7.31
C PHE A 128 2.71 -12.67 -6.47
N GLN A 129 3.51 -13.70 -6.19
CA GLN A 129 3.10 -14.86 -5.40
C GLN A 129 3.24 -14.63 -3.88
N THR A 130 4.25 -13.87 -3.46
CA THR A 130 4.57 -13.72 -2.04
C THR A 130 3.81 -12.60 -1.34
N ALA A 131 3.65 -11.43 -1.97
CA ALA A 131 3.04 -10.28 -1.30
C ALA A 131 1.56 -10.51 -0.96
N ASN A 132 1.06 -9.93 0.13
CA ASN A 132 -0.37 -9.89 0.44
C ASN A 132 -1.05 -8.66 -0.17
N TYR A 133 -0.31 -7.55 -0.31
CA TYR A 133 -0.77 -6.28 -0.85
C TYR A 133 0.20 -5.72 -1.87
N LEU A 134 -0.34 -5.03 -2.88
CA LEU A 134 0.39 -4.14 -3.77
C LEU A 134 -0.05 -2.70 -3.47
N ILE A 135 0.89 -1.86 -3.08
CA ILE A 135 0.71 -0.41 -2.99
C ILE A 135 1.30 0.22 -4.26
N ILE A 136 0.53 1.10 -4.91
CA ILE A 136 1.00 1.86 -6.06
C ILE A 136 0.99 3.35 -5.74
N HIS A 137 2.13 4.01 -5.89
CA HIS A 137 2.27 5.45 -5.82
C HIS A 137 2.47 6.05 -7.22
N ILE A 138 1.65 7.04 -7.57
CA ILE A 138 1.78 7.76 -8.84
C ILE A 138 2.32 9.16 -8.59
N TYR A 139 3.33 9.55 -9.35
CA TYR A 139 3.95 10.87 -9.34
C TYR A 139 3.84 11.55 -10.69
N HIS A 140 3.81 12.88 -10.70
CA HIS A 140 3.85 13.65 -11.94
C HIS A 140 5.27 13.71 -12.49
N LYS A 141 5.48 13.21 -13.72
CA LYS A 141 6.79 13.09 -14.39
C LYS A 141 7.71 14.31 -14.30
N TYR A 142 7.16 15.53 -14.44
CA TYR A 142 7.95 16.77 -14.52
C TYR A 142 7.84 17.69 -13.30
N LYS A 143 6.92 17.40 -12.37
CA LYS A 143 6.63 18.30 -11.25
C LYS A 143 7.00 17.67 -9.91
N ASP A 144 7.32 16.38 -9.92
CA ASP A 144 7.58 15.55 -8.74
C ASP A 144 6.43 15.55 -7.72
N THR A 145 5.27 16.09 -8.10
CA THR A 145 4.09 16.13 -7.24
C THR A 145 3.45 14.76 -7.18
N TYR A 146 3.18 14.30 -5.97
CA TYR A 146 2.35 13.12 -5.72
C TYR A 146 0.95 13.27 -6.32
N GLN A 147 0.43 12.21 -6.94
CA GLN A 147 -0.87 12.23 -7.62
C GLN A 147 -1.90 11.30 -6.98
N ASN A 148 -1.58 10.00 -6.86
CA ASN A 148 -2.54 8.98 -6.45
C ASN A 148 -1.88 7.84 -5.66
N CYS A 149 -2.68 7.18 -4.81
CA CYS A 149 -2.33 5.92 -4.15
C CYS A 149 -3.33 4.85 -4.54
N TYR A 150 -2.87 3.61 -4.67
CA TYR A 150 -3.74 2.43 -4.79
C TYR A 150 -3.29 1.39 -3.79
N LEU A 151 -4.24 0.69 -3.16
CA LEU A 151 -3.96 -0.50 -2.34
C LEU A 151 -4.73 -1.66 -2.93
N ILE A 152 -4.02 -2.57 -3.60
CA ILE A 152 -4.60 -3.72 -4.28
C ILE A 152 -4.27 -4.98 -3.46
N PRO A 153 -5.28 -5.71 -2.95
CA PRO A 153 -5.09 -7.01 -2.34
C PRO A 153 -4.62 -8.01 -3.39
N MET A 154 -3.47 -8.64 -3.15
CA MET A 154 -2.86 -9.55 -4.13
C MET A 154 -3.73 -10.75 -4.43
N LYS A 155 -4.54 -11.19 -3.47
CA LYS A 155 -5.56 -12.22 -3.66
C LYS A 155 -6.54 -11.85 -4.78
N ILE A 156 -7.08 -10.64 -4.77
CA ILE A 156 -8.00 -10.18 -5.83
C ILE A 156 -7.26 -10.06 -7.16
N LEU A 157 -6.04 -9.49 -7.12
CA LEU A 157 -5.23 -9.36 -8.32
C LEU A 157 -4.93 -10.72 -8.97
N ARG A 158 -4.67 -11.75 -8.17
CA ARG A 158 -4.44 -13.13 -8.60
C ARG A 158 -5.67 -13.77 -9.24
N GLU A 159 -6.86 -13.50 -8.73
CA GLU A 159 -8.11 -13.94 -9.38
C GLU A 159 -8.29 -13.26 -10.74
N ILE A 160 -8.04 -11.94 -10.83
CA ILE A 160 -8.22 -11.17 -12.08
C ILE A 160 -7.16 -11.56 -13.13
N LYS A 161 -5.90 -11.68 -12.73
CA LYS A 161 -4.76 -11.92 -13.63
C LYS A 161 -4.50 -13.41 -13.87
N GLY A 162 -5.17 -14.29 -13.13
CA GLY A 162 -4.99 -15.74 -13.13
C GLY A 162 -3.81 -16.21 -12.27
N GLN A 163 -4.01 -17.33 -11.56
CA GLN A 163 -2.97 -17.98 -10.76
C GLN A 163 -2.07 -18.92 -11.59
N ASN A 164 -2.60 -19.54 -12.64
CA ASN A 164 -1.92 -20.53 -13.50
C ASN A 164 -1.14 -19.89 -14.66
N ARG A 165 -0.35 -18.86 -14.38
CA ARG A 165 0.49 -18.21 -15.41
C ARG A 165 1.77 -19.01 -15.61
N LYS A 166 2.35 -18.95 -16.82
CA LYS A 166 3.68 -19.53 -17.08
C LYS A 166 4.69 -18.89 -16.10
N SER A 167 5.34 -19.73 -15.30
CA SER A 167 6.37 -19.34 -14.34
C SER A 167 7.41 -18.41 -14.97
N GLY A 168 7.83 -17.39 -14.24
CA GLY A 168 8.83 -16.41 -14.68
C GLY A 168 8.32 -15.24 -15.53
N ARG A 169 7.02 -15.16 -15.85
CA ARG A 169 6.46 -13.98 -16.54
C ARG A 169 6.14 -12.85 -15.56
N ARG A 170 6.51 -11.62 -15.90
CA ARG A 170 6.10 -10.42 -15.15
C ARG A 170 4.57 -10.26 -15.12
N VAL A 171 4.06 -9.66 -14.06
CA VAL A 171 2.65 -9.22 -13.98
C VAL A 171 2.64 -7.72 -14.16
N THR A 172 1.84 -7.24 -15.10
CA THR A 172 1.66 -5.82 -15.32
C THR A 172 0.24 -5.41 -14.96
N VAL A 173 0.12 -4.31 -14.22
CA VAL A 173 -1.14 -3.63 -13.93
C VAL A 173 -1.13 -2.33 -14.73
N ASN A 174 -2.03 -2.21 -15.71
CA ASN A 174 -2.19 -0.99 -16.49
C ASN A 174 -3.22 -0.07 -15.82
N ILE A 175 -2.72 0.91 -15.08
CA ILE A 175 -3.49 1.76 -14.15
C ILE A 175 -4.68 2.43 -14.84
N TYR A 176 -4.47 3.00 -16.04
CA TYR A 176 -5.51 3.76 -16.74
C TYR A 176 -6.30 2.93 -17.77
N LYS A 177 -5.79 1.76 -18.18
CA LYS A 177 -6.48 0.89 -19.17
C LYS A 177 -7.40 -0.12 -18.48
N GLU A 178 -7.02 -0.61 -17.31
CA GLU A 178 -7.76 -1.61 -16.57
C GLU A 178 -8.75 -0.95 -15.61
N LYS A 179 -10.01 -0.85 -16.03
CA LYS A 179 -11.08 -0.12 -15.31
C LYS A 179 -11.25 -0.54 -13.84
N TRP A 180 -10.89 -1.77 -13.48
CA TRP A 180 -11.00 -2.26 -12.11
C TRP A 180 -9.98 -1.62 -11.16
N VAL A 181 -8.85 -1.09 -11.66
CA VAL A 181 -7.79 -0.52 -10.82
C VAL A 181 -8.29 0.71 -10.06
N GLU A 182 -9.14 1.53 -10.69
CA GLU A 182 -9.66 2.76 -10.07
C GLU A 182 -10.48 2.48 -8.80
N LEU A 183 -11.06 1.29 -8.66
CA LEU A 183 -11.78 0.88 -7.45
C LEU A 183 -10.86 0.83 -6.22
N PHE A 184 -9.58 0.53 -6.41
CA PHE A 184 -8.58 0.39 -5.34
C PHE A 184 -7.88 1.69 -4.97
N LYS A 185 -8.32 2.82 -5.55
CA LYS A 185 -7.72 4.13 -5.34
C LYS A 185 -8.04 4.66 -3.95
N LEU A 186 -7.00 5.07 -3.23
CA LEU A 186 -7.10 5.57 -1.86
C LEU A 186 -6.17 6.77 -1.65
N THR A 187 -6.30 7.39 -0.48
CA THR A 187 -5.30 8.36 0.00
C THR A 187 -4.26 7.63 0.86
N PRO A 188 -3.01 8.12 0.96
CA PRO A 188 -2.01 7.51 1.83
C PRO A 188 -2.46 7.39 3.30
N ILE A 189 -3.21 8.36 3.82
CA ILE A 189 -3.76 8.30 5.19
C ILE A 189 -4.71 7.10 5.35
N ARG A 190 -5.54 6.82 4.34
CA ARG A 190 -6.48 5.68 4.40
C ARG A 190 -5.76 4.34 4.35
N VAL A 191 -4.61 4.27 3.68
CA VAL A 191 -3.74 3.09 3.74
C VAL A 191 -3.25 2.87 5.19
N ALA A 192 -2.77 3.92 5.85
CA ALA A 192 -2.35 3.83 7.27
C ALA A 192 -3.50 3.44 8.20
N GLN A 193 -4.68 4.04 8.03
CA GLN A 193 -5.87 3.70 8.80
C GLN A 193 -6.30 2.26 8.57
N TYR A 194 -6.26 1.77 7.34
CA TYR A 194 -6.55 0.38 7.01
C TYR A 194 -5.66 -0.58 7.79
N PHE A 195 -4.33 -0.42 7.73
CA PHE A 195 -3.43 -1.34 8.41
C PHE A 195 -3.55 -1.26 9.94
N LYS A 196 -3.88 -0.09 10.50
CA LYS A 196 -4.21 0.05 11.92
C LYS A 196 -5.47 -0.74 12.30
N VAL A 197 -6.55 -0.58 11.53
CA VAL A 197 -7.81 -1.32 11.74
C VAL A 197 -7.60 -2.81 11.57
N ARG A 198 -6.89 -3.21 10.51
CA ARG A 198 -6.53 -4.60 10.25
C ARG A 198 -5.79 -5.25 11.43
N ASN A 199 -4.81 -4.54 12.03
CA ASN A 199 -4.10 -5.04 13.21
C ASN A 199 -5.04 -5.33 14.37
N LEU A 200 -5.97 -4.38 14.64
CA LEU A 200 -6.97 -4.52 15.69
C LEU A 200 -7.86 -5.77 15.49
N TYR A 201 -8.30 -6.02 14.26
CA TYR A 201 -9.17 -7.15 13.93
C TYR A 201 -8.45 -8.50 13.91
N ILE A 202 -7.23 -8.56 13.37
CA ILE A 202 -6.53 -9.83 13.13
C ILE A 202 -5.67 -10.25 14.32
N ASN A 203 -5.01 -9.30 14.99
CA ASN A 203 -4.01 -9.60 16.04
C ASN A 203 -4.51 -9.26 17.45
N GLU A 204 -5.30 -8.19 17.62
CA GLU A 204 -5.72 -7.71 18.95
C GLU A 204 -7.11 -8.22 19.39
N GLN A 205 -7.68 -9.20 18.66
CA GLN A 205 -8.97 -9.85 18.98
C GLN A 205 -10.11 -8.87 19.30
N ALA A 206 -10.18 -7.74 18.59
CA ALA A 206 -11.22 -6.75 18.83
C ALA A 206 -12.62 -7.34 18.62
N SER A 207 -13.39 -7.46 19.70
CA SER A 207 -14.78 -7.90 19.69
C SER A 207 -15.66 -6.74 19.18
N SER A 208 -15.83 -6.62 17.86
CA SER A 208 -16.88 -5.77 17.32
C SER A 208 -17.53 -6.43 16.12
N ILE A 209 -18.67 -7.04 16.42
CA ILE A 209 -19.63 -7.60 15.48
C ILE A 209 -20.16 -6.43 14.63
N VAL A 210 -19.69 -6.30 13.40
CA VAL A 210 -20.50 -5.67 12.34
C VAL A 210 -21.26 -6.82 11.70
N GLN A 211 -22.50 -7.00 12.14
CA GLN A 211 -23.44 -7.91 11.48
C GLN A 211 -23.68 -7.35 10.08
N VAL A 212 -23.00 -7.90 9.07
CA VAL A 212 -23.20 -7.45 7.69
C VAL A 212 -24.56 -7.93 7.22
N ARG A 213 -25.55 -7.03 7.25
CA ARG A 213 -26.70 -7.12 6.35
C ARG A 213 -26.12 -7.29 4.94
N SER A 214 -26.36 -8.44 4.29
CA SER A 214 -25.87 -8.85 2.95
C SER A 214 -24.69 -9.85 2.86
N ARG A 215 -24.54 -10.77 3.83
CA ARG A 215 -23.63 -11.93 3.74
C ARG A 215 -23.70 -12.69 2.39
N GLY A 216 -24.90 -12.85 1.82
CA GLY A 216 -25.09 -13.54 0.53
C GLY A 216 -24.41 -12.85 -0.67
N GLU A 217 -24.16 -11.53 -0.60
CA GLU A 217 -23.37 -10.80 -1.60
C GLU A 217 -21.87 -10.97 -1.33
N LEU A 218 -21.47 -10.97 -0.05
CA LEU A 218 -20.07 -11.15 0.34
C LEU A 218 -19.51 -12.56 0.07
N ASP A 219 -20.37 -13.58 0.08
CA ASP A 219 -20.03 -14.99 -0.13
C ASP A 219 -19.87 -15.35 -1.63
N LYS A 220 -20.21 -14.43 -2.56
CA LYS A 220 -20.07 -14.68 -4.01
C LYS A 220 -18.60 -14.79 -4.41
N LYS A 221 -18.25 -15.82 -5.17
CA LYS A 221 -16.90 -15.97 -5.75
C LYS A 221 -16.58 -14.77 -6.65
N ILE A 222 -15.36 -14.23 -6.54
CA ILE A 222 -14.86 -13.20 -7.45
C ILE A 222 -14.74 -13.81 -8.84
N GLN A 223 -15.57 -13.37 -9.78
CA GLN A 223 -15.50 -13.79 -11.19
C GLN A 223 -15.32 -12.57 -12.09
N ASN A 224 -14.32 -12.64 -12.99
CA ASN A 224 -14.16 -11.78 -14.16
C ASN A 224 -14.61 -10.31 -13.98
N SER A 225 -14.03 -9.62 -13.01
CA SER A 225 -14.18 -8.16 -12.83
C SER A 225 -15.61 -7.64 -12.62
N SER A 226 -16.60 -8.50 -12.31
CA SER A 226 -18.00 -8.05 -12.24
C SER A 226 -18.71 -8.57 -10.98
N VAL A 227 -19.50 -7.66 -10.41
CA VAL A 227 -20.31 -7.75 -9.19
C VAL A 227 -19.54 -7.39 -7.89
N HIS A 228 -18.83 -8.29 -7.23
CA HIS A 228 -18.41 -8.09 -5.82
C HIS A 228 -17.38 -6.97 -5.53
N VAL A 229 -16.34 -6.81 -6.36
CA VAL A 229 -15.29 -5.81 -6.08
C VAL A 229 -15.88 -4.40 -6.04
N LYS A 230 -16.79 -4.05 -6.94
CA LYS A 230 -17.46 -2.74 -6.89
C LYS A 230 -18.26 -2.57 -5.60
N ASP A 231 -18.96 -3.61 -5.15
CA ASP A 231 -19.76 -3.57 -3.92
C ASP A 231 -18.90 -3.35 -2.65
N ILE A 232 -17.66 -3.86 -2.63
CA ILE A 232 -16.66 -3.57 -1.57
C ILE A 232 -16.25 -2.08 -1.56
N PHE A 233 -16.15 -1.45 -2.73
CA PHE A 233 -15.56 -0.12 -2.91
C PHE A 233 -16.59 1.01 -3.14
N GLU A 234 -17.86 0.69 -3.38
CA GLU A 234 -18.93 1.67 -3.52
C GLU A 234 -19.24 2.29 -2.15
N MET A 235 -18.80 3.54 -1.97
CA MET A 235 -19.00 4.37 -0.78
C MET A 235 -20.49 4.63 -0.45
N TYR A 236 -21.40 4.34 -1.38
CA TYR A 236 -22.86 4.51 -1.29
C TYR A 236 -23.64 3.29 -1.79
N SER A 237 -23.02 2.11 -1.82
CA SER A 237 -23.80 0.89 -2.08
C SER A 237 -24.87 0.74 -0.98
N LYS A 238 -25.87 -0.11 -1.20
CA LYS A 238 -26.96 -0.39 -0.22
C LYS A 238 -26.45 -0.82 1.18
N PHE A 239 -25.14 -1.00 1.30
CA PHE A 239 -24.34 -1.18 2.51
C PHE A 239 -24.11 0.20 3.19
N ASN A 240 -25.09 0.65 3.98
CA ASN A 240 -24.99 1.85 4.82
C ASN A 240 -23.94 1.66 5.94
N SER A 241 -22.64 1.69 5.64
CA SER A 241 -21.60 1.58 6.67
C SER A 241 -20.34 2.41 6.39
N TRP A 242 -20.29 3.51 7.14
CA TRP A 242 -19.17 4.17 7.79
C TRP A 242 -17.84 3.38 7.74
N ARG A 243 -16.94 3.79 6.82
CA ARG A 243 -15.49 3.47 6.70
C ARG A 243 -15.12 2.13 6.04
N TRP A 244 -14.78 2.21 4.75
CA TRP A 244 -14.14 1.18 3.90
C TRP A 244 -13.08 0.32 4.59
N GLU A 245 -12.26 0.90 5.46
CA GLU A 245 -11.16 0.25 6.17
C GLU A 245 -11.65 -0.94 7.00
N MET A 246 -12.84 -0.83 7.61
CA MET A 246 -13.45 -1.88 8.43
C MET A 246 -14.05 -3.00 7.57
N HIS A 247 -14.72 -2.67 6.47
CA HIS A 247 -15.24 -3.69 5.54
C HIS A 247 -14.13 -4.51 4.90
N PHE A 248 -13.06 -3.82 4.50
CA PHE A 248 -11.96 -4.46 3.82
C PHE A 248 -11.16 -5.37 4.78
N ALA A 249 -10.98 -4.95 6.04
CA ALA A 249 -10.37 -5.77 7.08
C ALA A 249 -11.25 -6.99 7.45
N TYR A 250 -12.57 -6.80 7.51
CA TYR A 250 -13.53 -7.89 7.70
C TYR A 250 -13.45 -8.92 6.57
N TYR A 251 -13.46 -8.47 5.30
CA TYR A 251 -13.29 -9.36 4.15
C TYR A 251 -12.01 -10.20 4.25
N GLU A 252 -10.90 -9.60 4.68
CA GLU A 252 -9.63 -10.30 4.85
C GLU A 252 -9.67 -11.34 5.99
N TYR A 253 -10.25 -11.00 7.15
CA TYR A 253 -10.40 -11.89 8.29
C TYR A 253 -11.19 -13.16 7.92
N PHE A 254 -12.34 -12.99 7.27
CA PHE A 254 -13.22 -14.12 6.91
C PHE A 254 -12.63 -15.03 5.82
N TYR A 255 -11.76 -14.51 4.94
CA TYR A 255 -11.13 -15.32 3.90
C TYR A 255 -9.82 -15.98 4.36
N LYS A 256 -9.13 -15.44 5.38
CA LYS A 256 -7.90 -16.05 5.94
C LYS A 256 -8.19 -17.21 6.90
N GLY A 257 -9.36 -17.22 7.54
CA GLY A 257 -9.86 -18.43 8.16
C GLY A 257 -10.33 -19.39 7.08
N THR A 258 -9.75 -20.60 6.99
CA THR A 258 -10.46 -21.71 6.37
C THR A 258 -11.81 -21.86 7.06
N ILE A 259 -12.87 -21.33 6.46
CA ILE A 259 -14.21 -21.71 6.86
C ILE A 259 -14.46 -23.08 6.25
N THR A 260 -14.04 -24.12 6.96
CA THR A 260 -14.93 -25.27 7.09
C THR A 260 -16.15 -24.68 7.77
N TRP A 261 -17.24 -24.48 7.03
CA TRP A 261 -18.50 -24.08 7.65
C TRP A 261 -18.88 -25.22 8.59
N LEU A 262 -18.57 -25.09 9.89
CA LEU A 262 -19.23 -25.87 10.91
C LEU A 262 -20.66 -25.34 10.96
N TYR A 263 -21.51 -25.89 10.10
CA TYR A 263 -22.96 -25.77 10.23
C TYR A 263 -23.37 -26.42 11.54
N THR A 264 -23.81 -25.62 12.49
CA THR A 264 -24.75 -25.89 13.59
C THR A 264 -25.01 -24.50 14.20
N TYR A 265 -26.22 -23.98 14.40
CA TYR A 265 -27.46 -24.60 14.82
C TYR A 265 -28.66 -23.71 14.42
N ARG A 266 -29.85 -24.32 14.53
CA ARG A 266 -31.21 -23.84 14.23
C ARG A 266 -31.46 -22.35 14.42
N SER A 267 -32.16 -21.74 13.46
CA SER A 267 -32.87 -20.49 13.70
C SER A 267 -33.83 -20.68 14.87
N LEU A 268 -33.88 -19.69 15.76
CA LEU A 268 -35.03 -19.45 16.62
C LEU A 268 -36.18 -18.98 15.73
N ASP A 269 -36.74 -19.90 14.95
CA ASP A 269 -38.10 -19.83 14.46
C ASP A 269 -38.91 -20.73 15.39
N ASP A 270 -39.36 -20.15 16.50
CA ASP A 270 -40.53 -20.54 17.28
C ASP A 270 -40.73 -19.49 18.39
N VAL A 271 -40.97 -18.25 17.96
CA VAL A 271 -41.79 -17.31 18.71
C VAL A 271 -42.72 -16.67 17.70
N ASN A 272 -43.97 -17.14 17.70
CA ASN A 272 -45.09 -16.84 16.81
C ASN A 272 -45.33 -17.86 15.68
N ASN A 273 -45.70 -19.10 16.07
CA ASN A 273 -47.02 -19.67 15.80
C ASN A 273 -47.30 -20.84 16.76
#